data_AF-A0AAW1HFK9-F1
#
_entry.id   AF-A0AAW1HFK9-F1
#
_cell.length_a   1.000
_cell.length_b   1.000
_cell.length_c   1.000
_cell.angle_alpha   90.00
_cell.angle_beta   90.00
_cell.angle_gamma   90.00
#
_symmetry.space_group_name_H-M   'P 1'
#
loop_
_entity.id
_entity.type
_entity.pdbx_description
1 polymer ?
#
loop_
_entity_poly.entity_id
_entity_poly.type
_entity_poly.pdbx_seq_one_letter_code
_entity_poly.pdbx_strand_id
1 'polypeptide(L)'
;LSKCAPVTLQQITLTFPVRGHSFLPTDRVFGRIEKKLRKIGVILNAEEYIEIYKEVGTVKKLGIDWTIKDFKALIDGSLKRLKELLLDEPHLDSCTSQEENEPCDCNEDDGGVCI
;
A
#
# COMPACT_ATOMS: atom_id res chain seq x y z
N LEU A 1 -18.99 -10.03 -37.39
CA LEU A 1 -17.56 -9.73 -37.15
C LEU A 1 -17.07 -8.86 -38.30
N SER A 2 -16.26 -7.83 -38.01
CA SER A 2 -15.79 -6.83 -38.97
C SER A 2 -14.96 -7.46 -40.11
N LYS A 3 -14.95 -6.82 -41.29
CA LYS A 3 -14.27 -7.29 -42.52
C LYS A 3 -12.76 -7.56 -42.38
N CYS A 4 -12.14 -7.06 -41.31
CA CYS A 4 -10.70 -7.22 -41.04
C CYS A 4 -10.39 -8.09 -39.81
N ALA A 5 -11.35 -8.89 -39.31
CA ALA A 5 -11.10 -9.79 -38.19
C ALA A 5 -10.40 -11.09 -38.67
N PRO A 6 -9.38 -11.59 -37.96
CA PRO A 6 -8.70 -12.83 -38.32
C PRO A 6 -9.67 -14.03 -38.28
N VAL A 7 -9.51 -14.94 -39.24
CA VAL A 7 -10.44 -16.06 -39.51
C VAL A 7 -10.51 -17.08 -38.35
N THR A 8 -9.51 -17.08 -37.46
CA THR A 8 -9.43 -17.94 -36.28
C THR A 8 -10.33 -17.50 -35.12
N LEU A 9 -10.91 -16.30 -35.18
CA LEU A 9 -11.65 -15.71 -34.07
C LEU A 9 -13.12 -16.14 -34.12
N GLN A 10 -13.48 -17.12 -33.28
CA GLN A 10 -14.82 -17.73 -33.27
C GLN A 10 -15.85 -16.96 -32.45
N GLN A 11 -15.46 -16.35 -31.33
CA GLN A 11 -16.36 -15.65 -30.43
C GLN A 11 -15.65 -14.53 -29.66
N ILE A 12 -16.30 -13.38 -29.54
CA ILE A 12 -15.90 -12.29 -28.65
C ILE A 12 -16.92 -12.23 -27.52
N THR A 13 -16.51 -12.56 -26.30
CA THR A 13 -17.36 -12.41 -25.12
C THR A 13 -17.02 -11.09 -24.45
N LEU A 14 -17.97 -10.15 -24.47
CA LEU A 14 -17.88 -8.89 -23.75
C LEU A 14 -18.58 -9.04 -22.40
N THR A 15 -17.80 -9.20 -21.33
CA THR A 15 -18.34 -9.21 -19.97
C THR A 15 -18.28 -7.79 -19.41
N PHE A 16 -19.42 -7.11 -19.43
CA PHE A 16 -19.53 -5.83 -18.75
C PHE A 16 -19.65 -6.07 -17.25
N PRO A 17 -18.85 -5.39 -16.41
CA PRO A 17 -19.02 -5.49 -14.97
C PRO A 17 -20.42 -4.97 -14.63
N VAL A 18 -21.18 -5.79 -13.90
CA VAL A 18 -22.47 -5.35 -13.38
C VAL A 18 -22.21 -4.14 -12.49
N ARG A 19 -22.74 -2.97 -12.90
CA ARG A 19 -22.73 -1.78 -12.06
C ARG A 19 -23.72 -2.02 -10.94
N GLY A 20 -23.23 -2.40 -9.78
CA GLY A 20 -24.06 -2.67 -8.61
C GLY A 20 -23.20 -2.70 -7.37
N HIS A 21 -23.66 -1.97 -6.36
CA HIS A 21 -23.25 -1.95 -4.95
C HIS A 21 -22.23 -3.01 -4.55
N SER A 22 -21.20 -2.60 -3.80
CA SER A 22 -20.31 -3.52 -3.09
C SER A 22 -21.13 -4.72 -2.61
N PHE A 23 -20.82 -5.92 -3.09
CA PHE A 23 -21.52 -7.19 -2.79
C PHE A 23 -21.55 -7.54 -1.29
N LEU A 24 -21.17 -6.60 -0.43
CA LEU A 24 -21.41 -6.61 0.99
C LEU A 24 -22.92 -6.74 1.21
N PRO A 25 -23.37 -7.81 1.89
CA PRO A 25 -24.76 -7.90 2.31
C PRO A 25 -25.10 -6.64 3.10
N THR A 26 -26.36 -6.19 3.04
CA THR A 26 -26.80 -5.01 3.79
C THR A 26 -26.39 -5.14 5.24
N ASP A 27 -25.38 -4.38 5.64
CA ASP A 27 -24.80 -4.52 6.97
C ASP A 27 -25.68 -3.80 7.98
N ARG A 28 -26.61 -4.57 8.55
CA ARG A 28 -27.56 -4.09 9.55
C ARG A 28 -26.87 -3.78 10.89
N VAL A 29 -25.61 -4.19 11.08
CA VAL A 29 -24.86 -3.95 12.31
C VAL A 29 -24.57 -2.45 12.45
N PHE A 30 -24.10 -1.79 11.39
CA PHE A 30 -23.86 -0.35 11.42
C PHE A 30 -25.10 0.47 11.75
N GLY A 31 -26.24 0.16 11.11
CA GLY A 31 -27.49 0.87 11.40
C GLY A 31 -27.99 0.67 12.84
N ARG A 32 -27.76 -0.51 13.42
CA ARG A 32 -28.10 -0.79 14.84
C ARG A 32 -27.21 0.01 15.79
N ILE A 33 -25.91 0.03 15.52
CA ILE A 33 -24.92 0.80 16.31
C ILE A 33 -25.24 2.29 16.21
N GLU A 34 -25.45 2.83 15.01
CA GLU A 34 -25.75 4.24 14.80
C GLU A 34 -27.01 4.68 15.55
N LYS A 35 -28.08 3.89 15.49
CA LYS A 35 -29.31 4.15 16.25
C LYS A 35 -29.06 4.18 17.76
N LYS A 36 -28.11 3.39 18.25
CA LYS A 36 -27.76 3.33 19.68
C LYS A 36 -26.88 4.51 20.09
N LEU A 37 -25.85 4.81 19.32
CA LEU A 37 -24.96 5.96 19.53
C LEU A 37 -25.74 7.28 19.56
N ARG A 38 -26.75 7.43 18.69
CA ARG A 38 -27.63 8.61 18.65
C ARG A 38 -28.38 8.86 19.96
N LYS A 39 -28.59 7.84 20.79
CA LYS A 39 -29.27 7.96 22.10
C LYS A 39 -28.34 8.35 23.24
N ILE A 40 -27.04 8.03 23.13
CA ILE A 40 -26.05 8.20 24.21
C ILE A 40 -25.51 9.64 24.22
N GLY A 41 -25.44 10.29 23.05
CA GLY A 41 -25.07 11.70 22.92
C GLY A 41 -23.55 11.92 22.95
N VAL A 42 -22.86 11.48 24.01
CA VAL A 42 -21.39 11.58 24.16
C VAL A 42 -20.86 10.34 24.85
N ILE A 43 -19.75 9.80 24.35
CA ILE A 43 -19.00 8.71 24.99
C ILE A 43 -17.73 9.34 25.59
N LEU A 44 -17.53 9.19 26.89
CA LEU A 44 -16.40 9.80 27.60
C LEU A 44 -15.24 8.81 27.83
N ASN A 45 -15.56 7.52 27.96
CA ASN A 45 -14.60 6.49 28.31
C ASN A 45 -14.40 5.48 27.17
N ALA A 46 -13.19 4.93 27.07
CA ALA A 46 -12.87 3.92 26.05
C ALA A 46 -13.60 2.58 26.33
N GLU A 47 -13.84 2.27 27.61
CA GLU A 47 -14.56 1.07 28.04
C GLU A 47 -16.03 1.10 27.59
N GLU A 48 -16.69 2.26 27.73
CA GLU A 48 -18.07 2.47 27.31
C GLU A 48 -18.21 2.27 25.79
N TYR A 49 -17.23 2.75 25.01
CA TYR A 49 -17.17 2.48 23.58
C TYR A 49 -17.13 0.97 23.30
N ILE A 50 -16.27 0.22 23.99
CA ILE A 50 -16.16 -1.23 23.79
C ILE A 50 -17.46 -1.94 24.16
N GLU A 51 -18.13 -1.52 25.24
CA GLU A 51 -19.39 -2.10 25.71
C GLU A 51 -20.52 -1.94 24.69
N ILE A 52 -20.67 -0.73 24.11
CA ILE A 52 -21.72 -0.45 23.11
C ILE A 52 -21.57 -1.37 21.88
N TYR A 53 -20.33 -1.59 21.42
CA TYR A 53 -20.08 -2.41 20.23
C TYR A 53 -20.23 -3.91 20.53
N LYS A 54 -19.93 -4.35 21.76
CA LYS A 54 -20.14 -5.75 22.19
C LYS A 54 -21.59 -6.19 22.14
N GLU A 55 -22.53 -5.28 22.31
CA GLU A 55 -23.95 -5.60 22.30
C GLU A 55 -24.48 -5.94 20.90
N VAL A 56 -23.82 -5.46 19.84
CA VAL A 56 -24.25 -5.69 18.46
C VAL A 56 -23.46 -6.82 17.79
N GLY A 57 -22.24 -7.09 18.26
CA GLY A 57 -21.43 -8.18 17.74
C GLY A 57 -20.16 -8.44 18.54
N THR A 58 -19.32 -9.34 18.03
CA THR A 58 -18.04 -9.68 18.66
C THR A 58 -17.02 -8.58 18.40
N VAL A 59 -16.55 -7.94 19.48
CA VAL A 59 -15.50 -6.91 19.42
C VAL A 59 -14.15 -7.56 19.69
N LYS A 60 -13.19 -7.33 18.80
CA LYS A 60 -11.79 -7.70 19.00
C LYS A 60 -10.96 -6.45 19.31
N LYS A 61 -10.09 -6.54 20.30
CA LYS A 61 -9.24 -5.43 20.75
C LYS A 61 -7.87 -5.50 20.10
N LEU A 62 -7.45 -4.38 19.54
CA LEU A 62 -6.13 -4.21 18.98
C LEU A 62 -5.07 -4.32 20.10
N GLY A 63 -4.01 -5.10 19.87
CA GLY A 63 -2.95 -5.35 20.86
C GLY A 63 -3.22 -6.51 21.82
N ILE A 64 -4.47 -6.99 21.93
CA ILE A 64 -4.82 -8.19 22.71
C ILE A 64 -5.11 -9.34 21.76
N ASP A 65 -6.15 -9.20 20.94
CA ASP A 65 -6.57 -10.24 20.01
C ASP A 65 -5.72 -10.21 18.73
N TRP A 66 -5.21 -9.03 18.39
CA TRP A 66 -4.52 -8.77 17.12
C TRP A 66 -3.11 -8.28 17.42
N THR A 67 -2.12 -9.01 16.91
CA THR A 67 -0.72 -8.59 16.97
C THR A 67 -0.42 -7.64 15.82
N ILE A 68 -0.03 -6.40 16.15
CA ILE A 68 0.46 -5.46 15.15
C ILE A 68 1.92 -5.78 14.86
N LYS A 69 2.23 -6.05 13.59
CA LYS A 69 3.61 -6.10 13.13
C LYS A 69 3.98 -4.74 12.58
N ASP A 70 4.91 -4.06 13.24
CA ASP A 70 5.45 -2.81 12.73
C ASP A 70 6.43 -3.11 11.60
N PHE A 71 6.04 -2.78 10.36
CA PHE A 71 6.87 -2.98 9.18
C PHE A 71 8.18 -2.21 9.27
N LYS A 72 8.19 -1.03 9.90
CA LYS A 72 9.42 -0.25 10.08
C LYS A 72 10.39 -0.96 11.00
N ALA A 73 9.91 -1.45 12.14
CA ALA A 73 10.72 -2.22 13.08
C ALA A 73 11.24 -3.53 12.46
N LEU A 74 10.44 -4.17 11.59
CA LEU A 74 10.85 -5.37 10.86
C LEU A 74 11.96 -5.08 9.85
N ILE A 75 11.84 -3.98 9.10
CA ILE A 75 12.85 -3.56 8.12
C ILE A 75 14.13 -3.15 8.85
N ASP A 76 14.05 -2.35 9.91
CA ASP A 76 15.21 -1.92 10.69
C ASP A 76 15.94 -3.12 11.32
N GLY A 77 15.20 -4.11 11.84
CA GLY A 77 15.78 -5.34 12.36
C GLY A 77 16.43 -6.20 11.28
N SER A 78 15.82 -6.27 10.09
CA SER A 78 16.36 -7.03 8.96
C SER A 78 17.62 -6.37 8.38
N LEU A 79 17.62 -5.04 8.25
CA LEU A 79 18.76 -4.26 7.79
C LEU A 79 19.92 -4.29 8.80
N LYS A 80 19.63 -4.28 10.11
CA LYS A 80 20.67 -4.46 11.14
C LYS A 80 21.32 -5.83 11.04
N ARG A 81 20.54 -6.90 10.86
CA ARG A 81 21.06 -8.27 10.67
C ARG A 81 21.89 -8.39 9.39
N LEU A 82 21.45 -7.77 8.30
CA LEU A 82 22.21 -7.76 7.05
C LEU A 82 23.51 -6.95 7.18
N LYS A 83 23.50 -5.83 7.91
CA LYS A 83 24.72 -5.06 8.20
C LYS A 83 25.71 -5.84 9.06
N GLU A 84 25.23 -6.60 10.04
CA GLU A 84 26.07 -7.45 10.88
C GLU A 84 26.72 -8.60 10.09
N LEU A 85 26.03 -9.13 9.08
CA LEU A 85 26.56 -10.16 8.17
C LEU A 85 27.47 -9.59 7.07
N LEU A 86 27.43 -8.28 6.79
CA LEU A 86 28.29 -7.60 5.81
C LEU A 86 29.51 -6.92 6.44
N LEU A 87 29.79 -7.13 7.72
CA LEU A 87 30.94 -6.54 8.42
C LEU A 87 32.20 -7.42 8.44
N ASP A 88 32.30 -8.40 7.53
CA ASP A 88 33.56 -9.06 7.18
C ASP A 88 33.97 -8.68 5.74
N GLU A 89 34.03 -7.39 5.40
CA GLU A 89 34.72 -6.97 4.18
C GLU A 89 36.16 -6.54 4.54
N PRO A 90 37.18 -7.23 4.02
CA PRO A 90 38.56 -6.87 4.25
C PRO A 90 38.87 -5.50 3.65
N HIS A 91 39.62 -4.73 4.43
CA HIS A 91 40.27 -3.48 4.05
C HIS A 91 40.87 -3.59 2.64
N LEU A 92 40.33 -2.84 1.68
CA LEU A 92 41.06 -2.50 0.47
C LEU A 92 41.29 -0.99 0.47
N ASP A 93 42.51 -0.65 0.89
CA ASP A 93 43.06 0.68 0.84
C ASP A 93 43.10 1.24 -0.59
N SER A 94 42.72 2.51 -0.65
CA SER A 94 43.25 3.57 -1.51
C SER A 94 43.70 3.20 -2.94
N CYS A 95 42.99 3.77 -3.91
CA CYS A 95 43.66 4.39 -5.06
C CYS A 95 43.10 5.80 -5.23
N THR A 96 43.77 6.76 -4.60
CA THR A 96 43.78 8.14 -5.06
C THR A 96 44.68 8.25 -6.27
N SER A 97 44.12 8.69 -7.39
CA SER A 97 44.86 9.31 -8.48
C SER A 97 44.00 10.47 -8.98
N GLN A 98 44.44 11.68 -8.59
CA GLN A 98 44.07 12.90 -9.29
C GLN A 98 44.87 12.93 -10.59
N GLU A 99 44.19 13.13 -11.71
CA GLU A 99 44.77 13.73 -12.92
C GLU A 99 43.73 14.65 -13.57
N GLU A 100 44.01 15.92 -13.37
CA GLU A 100 43.72 17.16 -14.11
C GLU A 100 42.80 17.16 -15.36
N ASN A 101 41.83 18.08 -15.31
CA ASN A 101 41.40 19.04 -16.34
C ASN A 101 41.30 18.62 -17.82
N GLU A 102 40.07 18.64 -18.36
CA GLU A 102 39.73 19.49 -19.53
C GLU A 102 38.20 19.71 -19.60
N PRO A 103 37.72 20.96 -19.84
CA PRO A 103 36.31 21.25 -20.01
C PRO A 103 35.89 21.08 -21.48
N CYS A 104 34.97 20.15 -21.76
CA CYS A 104 34.33 20.09 -23.07
C CYS A 104 33.27 21.18 -23.16
N ASP A 105 33.67 22.31 -23.73
CA ASP A 105 32.79 23.36 -24.22
C ASP A 105 32.19 22.91 -25.56
N CYS A 106 30.89 22.65 -25.59
CA CYS A 106 30.13 22.46 -26.83
C CYS A 106 28.80 23.23 -26.70
N ASN A 107 28.84 24.54 -26.94
CA ASN A 107 27.64 25.24 -27.38
C ASN A 107 27.51 25.02 -28.89
N GLU A 108 26.37 24.47 -29.32
CA GLU A 108 25.69 24.90 -30.54
C GLU A 108 24.25 24.38 -30.51
N ASP A 109 23.34 25.35 -30.56
CA ASP A 109 21.92 25.21 -30.80
C ASP A 109 21.66 24.39 -32.07
N ASP A 110 20.66 23.51 -32.03
CA ASP A 110 19.67 23.41 -33.11
C ASP A 110 18.47 22.57 -32.67
N GLY A 111 17.29 23.16 -32.88
CA GLY A 111 16.00 22.66 -32.41
C GLY A 111 15.64 21.26 -32.91
N GLY A 112 15.27 20.39 -31.98
CA GLY A 112 14.65 19.10 -32.25
C GLY A 112 13.41 18.91 -31.37
N VAL A 113 12.24 18.99 -31.98
CA VAL A 113 10.94 18.71 -31.37
C VAL A 113 10.90 17.28 -30.84
N CYS A 114 10.56 17.13 -29.55
CA CYS A 114 10.19 15.84 -28.98
C CYS A 114 8.81 15.44 -29.53
N ILE A 115 8.72 14.28 -30.19
CA ILE A 115 7.44 13.56 -30.43
C ILE A 115 7.21 12.62 -29.26
#